data_AF-A0A525I3B3-F1
#
_entry.id   AF-A0A525I3B3-F1
#
_cell.length_a   1.000
_cell.length_b   1.000
_cell.length_c   1.000
_cell.angle_alpha   90.00
_cell.angle_beta   90.00
_cell.angle_gamma   90.00
#
_symmetry.space_group_name_H-M   'P 1'
#
loop_
_entity.id
_entity.type
_entity.pdbx_description
1 polymer ?
#
loop_
_entity_poly.entity_id
_entity_poly.type
_entity_poly.pdbx_seq_one_letter_code
_entity_poly.pdbx_strand_id
1 'polypeptide(L)'
;MAIDALGFLAEDADRLSRFLALSGLGPDNLRQAAAEPGFLLAVLDHLAGDERLLIAFAEARGIAPDRVAAARERLAGRPSSLNS
;
A
#
# COMPACT_ATOMS: atom_id res chain seq x y z
N MET A 1 -5.14 -2.22 -7.06
CA MET A 1 -5.11 -2.44 -5.60
C MET A 1 -4.09 -1.55 -4.93
N ALA A 2 -2.79 -1.64 -5.22
CA ALA A 2 -1.80 -0.78 -4.58
C ALA A 2 -1.93 0.72 -4.94
N ILE A 3 -2.17 1.04 -6.22
CA ILE A 3 -2.45 2.43 -6.66
C ILE A 3 -3.73 2.98 -6.00
N ASP A 4 -4.75 2.14 -5.79
CA ASP A 4 -5.95 2.55 -5.06
C ASP A 4 -5.70 2.80 -3.57
N ALA A 5 -4.87 1.96 -2.94
CA ALA A 5 -4.46 2.18 -1.55
C ALA A 5 -3.69 3.50 -1.42
N LEU A 6 -2.84 3.82 -2.39
CA LEU A 6 -2.16 5.12 -2.46
C LEU A 6 -3.16 6.27 -2.63
N GLY A 7 -4.14 6.12 -3.54
CA GLY A 7 -5.21 7.10 -3.72
C GLY A 7 -5.98 7.35 -2.43
N PHE A 8 -6.33 6.29 -1.71
CA PHE A 8 -7.01 6.36 -0.43
C PHE A 8 -6.19 7.07 0.67
N LEU A 9 -4.87 6.87 0.69
CA LEU A 9 -4.00 7.67 1.55
C LEU A 9 -4.00 9.14 1.13
N ALA A 10 -3.99 9.43 -0.17
CA ALA A 10 -4.00 10.79 -0.70
C ALA A 10 -5.34 11.54 -0.50
N GLU A 11 -6.45 10.84 -0.28
CA GLU A 11 -7.73 11.44 0.11
C GLU A 11 -7.66 12.11 1.49
N ASP A 12 -6.74 11.68 2.35
CA ASP A 12 -6.55 12.22 3.70
C ASP A 12 -5.09 12.64 3.89
N ALA A 13 -4.84 13.95 3.86
CA ALA A 13 -3.49 14.52 3.93
C ALA A 13 -2.71 14.07 5.18
N ASP A 14 -3.40 13.80 6.29
CA ASP A 14 -2.80 13.35 7.54
C ASP A 14 -2.38 11.87 7.47
N ARG A 15 -3.18 11.00 6.85
CA ARG A 15 -2.77 9.62 6.50
C ARG A 15 -1.58 9.60 5.55
N LEU A 16 -1.63 10.38 4.47
CA LEU A 16 -0.51 10.47 3.53
C LEU A 16 0.75 10.98 4.21
N SER A 17 0.65 12.04 5.02
CA SER A 17 1.81 12.61 5.72
C SER A 17 2.43 11.62 6.70
N ARG A 18 1.63 10.83 7.44
CA ARG A 18 2.15 9.75 8.30
C ARG A 18 2.90 8.69 7.51
N PHE A 19 2.34 8.23 6.40
CA PHE A 19 2.97 7.23 5.56
C PHE A 19 4.28 7.74 4.93
N LEU A 20 4.30 8.99 4.47
CA LEU A 20 5.51 9.65 3.98
C LEU A 20 6.59 9.74 5.08
N ALA A 21 6.20 10.13 6.30
CA ALA A 21 7.12 10.18 7.44
C ALA A 21 7.71 8.81 7.79
N LEU A 22 6.90 7.74 7.73
CA LEU A 22 7.35 6.36 8.00
C LEU A 22 8.24 5.80 6.89
N SER A 23 7.93 6.11 5.63
CA SER A 23 8.72 5.66 4.47
C SER A 23 9.98 6.50 4.24
N GLY A 24 10.12 7.63 4.94
CA GLY A 24 11.22 8.58 4.73
C GLY A 24 11.15 9.30 3.38
N LEU A 25 10.00 9.27 2.71
CA LEU A 25 9.80 9.87 1.40
C LEU A 25 9.15 11.24 1.52
N GLY A 26 9.55 12.15 0.64
CA GLY A 26 8.88 13.44 0.46
C GLY A 26 7.77 13.38 -0.59
N PRO A 27 6.87 14.39 -0.61
CA PRO A 27 5.81 14.49 -1.62
C PRO A 27 6.36 14.60 -3.05
N ASP A 28 7.56 15.13 -3.22
CA ASP A 28 8.22 15.25 -4.53
C ASP A 28 8.62 13.88 -5.10
N ASN A 29 9.09 12.98 -4.22
CA ASN A 29 9.52 11.62 -4.58
C ASN A 29 8.35 10.64 -4.66
N LEU A 30 7.17 11.02 -4.18
CA LEU A 30 5.98 10.17 -4.12
C LEU A 30 5.59 9.60 -5.49
N ARG A 31 5.61 10.44 -6.54
CA ARG A 31 5.26 9.99 -7.90
C ARG A 31 6.25 8.97 -8.45
N GLN A 32 7.54 9.16 -8.18
CA GLN A 32 8.57 8.23 -8.61
C GLN A 32 8.47 6.93 -7.80
N ALA A 33 8.27 7.03 -6.48
CA ALA A 33 8.09 5.88 -5.61
C ALA A 33 6.83 5.08 -5.98
N ALA A 34 5.72 5.74 -6.37
CA ALA A 34 4.50 5.07 -6.83
C ALA A 34 4.69 4.18 -8.07
N ALA A 35 5.75 4.42 -8.85
CA ALA A 35 6.12 3.55 -9.97
C ALA A 35 6.91 2.30 -9.53
N GLU A 36 7.46 2.30 -8.32
CA GLU A 36 8.27 1.21 -7.79
C GLU A 36 7.38 0.13 -7.15
N PRO A 37 7.52 -1.14 -7.56
CA PRO A 37 6.72 -2.23 -6.98
C PRO A 37 6.99 -2.43 -5.49
N GLY A 38 8.21 -2.15 -5.01
CA GLY A 38 8.57 -2.23 -3.59
C GLY A 38 7.85 -1.18 -2.75
N PHE A 39 7.63 0.03 -3.28
CA PHE A 39 6.87 1.06 -2.60
C PHE A 39 5.38 0.72 -2.54
N LEU A 40 4.82 0.22 -3.65
CA LEU A 40 3.45 -0.28 -3.68
C LEU A 40 3.21 -1.41 -2.66
N LEU A 41 4.22 -2.26 -2.44
CA LEU A 41 4.20 -3.24 -1.38
C LEU A 41 4.23 -2.59 0.01
N ALA A 42 5.08 -1.59 0.24
CA ALA A 42 5.14 -0.85 1.51
C ALA A 42 3.82 -0.13 1.85
N VAL A 43 3.11 0.39 0.85
CA VAL A 43 1.75 0.95 1.02
C VAL A 43 0.79 -0.12 1.53
N LEU A 44 0.75 -1.28 0.85
CA LEU A 44 -0.11 -2.39 1.27
C LEU A 44 0.30 -2.96 2.64
N ASP A 45 1.60 -2.94 2.96
CA ASP A 45 2.12 -3.33 4.27
C ASP A 45 1.62 -2.40 5.37
N HIS A 46 1.70 -1.09 5.14
CA HIS A 46 1.20 -0.08 6.06
C HIS A 46 -0.31 -0.23 6.31
N LEU A 47 -1.10 -0.46 5.25
CA LEU A 47 -2.55 -0.72 5.40
C LEU A 47 -2.81 -2.01 6.19
N ALA A 48 -2.06 -3.08 5.93
CA ALA A 48 -2.23 -4.35 6.63
C ALA A 48 -1.72 -4.31 8.09
N GLY A 49 -0.78 -3.43 8.40
CA GLY A 49 -0.23 -3.23 9.75
C GLY A 49 -1.15 -2.43 10.67
N ASP A 50 -2.14 -1.71 10.13
CA ASP A 50 -3.10 -0.93 10.90
C ASP A 50 -4.54 -1.38 10.58
N GLU A 51 -5.15 -2.09 11.53
CA GLU A 51 -6.50 -2.65 11.34
C GLU A 51 -7.55 -1.58 11.02
N ARG A 52 -7.42 -0.35 11.53
CA ARG A 52 -8.36 0.73 11.20
C ARG A 52 -8.20 1.19 9.76
N LEU A 53 -6.97 1.31 9.27
CA LEU A 53 -6.72 1.64 7.85
C LEU A 53 -7.19 0.51 6.93
N LEU A 54 -6.92 -0.74 7.31
CA LEU A 54 -7.35 -1.91 6.57
C LEU A 54 -8.87 -1.94 6.39
N ILE A 55 -9.62 -1.80 7.50
CA ILE A 55 -11.09 -1.79 7.48
C ILE A 55 -11.59 -0.58 6.69
N ALA A 56 -11.06 0.62 6.93
CA ALA A 56 -11.51 1.81 6.23
C ALA A 56 -11.28 1.75 4.71
N PHE A 57 -10.14 1.19 4.27
CA PHE A 57 -9.88 0.96 2.85
C PHE A 57 -10.81 -0.11 2.26
N ALA A 58 -11.00 -1.21 3.00
CA ALA A 58 -11.89 -2.30 2.61
C ALA A 58 -13.33 -1.79 2.43
N GLU A 59 -13.84 -0.98 3.36
CA GLU A 59 -15.16 -0.34 3.27
C GLU A 59 -15.24 0.66 2.11
N ALA A 60 -14.25 1.54 1.96
CA ALA A 60 -14.20 2.52 0.86
C ALA A 60 -14.24 1.85 -0.53
N ARG A 61 -13.69 0.63 -0.63
CA ARG A 61 -13.65 -0.15 -1.88
C ARG A 61 -14.74 -1.21 -1.98
N GLY A 62 -15.53 -1.42 -0.94
CA GLY A 62 -16.55 -2.48 -0.87
C GLY A 62 -15.96 -3.90 -1.00
N ILE A 63 -14.74 -4.12 -0.50
CA ILE A 63 -14.06 -5.42 -0.55
C ILE A 63 -13.83 -5.96 0.86
N ALA A 64 -13.54 -7.27 0.98
CA ALA A 64 -13.11 -7.84 2.25
C ALA A 64 -11.67 -7.43 2.59
N PRO A 65 -11.34 -7.16 3.87
CA PRO A 65 -9.98 -6.81 4.30
C PRO A 65 -8.96 -7.91 3.96
N ASP A 66 -9.38 -9.18 3.96
CA ASP A 66 -8.58 -10.33 3.52
C ASP A 66 -8.06 -10.19 2.08
N ARG A 67 -8.82 -9.53 1.19
CA ARG A 67 -8.38 -9.27 -0.20
C ARG A 67 -7.18 -8.34 -0.27
N VAL A 68 -7.04 -7.43 0.70
CA VAL A 68 -5.89 -6.50 0.78
C VAL A 68 -4.64 -7.28 1.19
N ALA A 69 -4.77 -8.17 2.20
CA ALA A 69 -3.71 -9.08 2.60
C ALA A 69 -3.30 -10.01 1.44
N ALA A 70 -4.26 -10.61 0.74
CA ALA A 70 -3.98 -11.42 -0.44
C ALA A 70 -3.29 -10.63 -1.58
N ALA A 71 -3.67 -9.36 -1.78
CA ALA A 71 -3.01 -8.50 -2.77
C ALA A 71 -1.56 -8.17 -2.38
N ARG A 72 -1.31 -7.91 -1.07
CA ARG A 72 0.01 -7.72 -0.50
C ARG A 72 0.89 -8.96 -0.73
N GLU A 73 0.40 -10.14 -0.35
CA GLU A 73 1.13 -11.41 -0.52
C GLU A 73 1.48 -11.68 -1.98
N ARG A 74 0.59 -11.33 -2.92
CA ARG A 74 0.89 -11.44 -4.36
C ARG A 74 1.96 -10.47 -4.85
N LEU A 75 2.07 -9.29 -4.24
CA LEU A 75 3.16 -8.34 -4.53
C LEU A 75 4.47 -8.75 -3.85
N ALA A 76 4.41 -9.27 -2.62
CA ALA A 76 5.57 -9.76 -1.87
C ALA A 76 6.13 -11.07 -2.47
N GLY A 77 5.25 -11.92 -3.02
CA GLY A 77 5.52 -13.29 -3.41
C GLY A 77 5.97 -13.53 -4.85
N ARG A 78 6.73 -12.63 -5.48
CA ARG A 78 7.46 -13.01 -6.71
C ARG A 78 8.91 -12.50 -6.73
N PRO A 79 9.84 -13.18 -6.04
CA PRO A 79 11.12 -13.48 -6.65
C PRO A 79 10.89 -14.56 -7.71
N SER A 80 10.79 -14.17 -8.99
CA SER A 80 10.80 -15.14 -10.10
C SER A 80 12.19 -15.71 -10.31
N SER A 81 12.68 -16.52 -9.35
CA SER A 81 13.77 -17.46 -9.59
C SER A 81 13.73 -18.62 -8.58
N LEU A 82 12.81 -19.55 -8.80
CA LEU A 82 13.10 -20.97 -8.59
C LEU A 82 12.71 -21.70 -9.88
N ASN A 83 13.63 -21.65 -10.85
CA ASN A 83 13.67 -22.61 -11.95
C ASN A 83 14.96 -23.40 -11.83
N SER A 84 14.89 -24.56 -11.18
CA SER A 84 15.70 -25.78 -11.41
C SER A 84 15.07 -26.92 -10.65
#